data_AF-A0A6B9T957-F1
#
_entry.id   AF-A0A6B9T957-F1
#
_cell.length_a   1.000
_cell.length_b   1.000
_cell.length_c   1.000
_cell.angle_alpha   90.00
_cell.angle_beta   90.00
_cell.angle_gamma   90.00
#
_symmetry.space_group_name_H-M   'P 1'
#
loop_
_entity.id
_entity.type
_entity.pdbx_description
1 polymer ?
#
loop_
_entity_poly.entity_id
_entity_poly.type
_entity_poly.pdbx_seq_one_letter_code
_entity_poly.pdbx_strand_id
1 'polypeptide(L)' 'MPEDKVRSRHERVLALLPEYIRLADDAAVFDNSDRPRLVLSKRDGVLELSAETPDWLIPMAQTLDLV' A
#
# COMPACT_ATOMS: atom_id res chain seq x y z
N MET A 1 4.94 -10.51 -22.17
CA MET A 1 5.73 -9.45 -21.51
C MET A 1 6.85 -10.15 -20.76
N PRO A 2 8.13 -9.74 -20.89
CA PRO A 2 9.21 -10.35 -20.11
C PRO A 2 8.92 -10.19 -18.60
N GLU A 3 9.08 -11.25 -17.82
CA GLU A 3 8.77 -11.25 -16.38
C GLU A 3 9.52 -10.13 -15.63
N ASP A 4 10.77 -9.89 -16.00
CA ASP A 4 11.59 -8.83 -15.41
C ASP A 4 10.97 -7.43 -15.59
N LYS A 5 10.31 -7.19 -16.72
CA LYS A 5 9.62 -5.91 -16.98
C LYS A 5 8.36 -5.77 -16.13
N VAL A 6 7.69 -6.87 -15.80
CA VAL A 6 6.51 -6.88 -14.93
C VAL A 6 6.95 -6.60 -13.48
N ARG A 7 7.99 -7.29 -13.00
CA ARG A 7 8.55 -7.09 -11.65
C ARG A 7 9.06 -5.67 -11.44
N SER A 8 9.84 -5.14 -12.39
CA SER A 8 10.37 -3.77 -12.31
C SER A 8 9.27 -2.71 -12.27
N ARG A 9 8.17 -2.89 -13.02
CA ARG A 9 7.02 -1.98 -12.97
C ARG A 9 6.31 -2.05 -11.63
N HIS A 10 6.10 -3.26 -11.13
CA HIS A 10 5.48 -3.49 -9.83
C HIS A 10 6.27 -2.80 -8.70
N GLU A 11 7.58 -2.99 -8.65
CA GLU A 11 8.46 -2.34 -7.66
C GLU A 11 8.40 -0.80 -7.75
N ARG A 12 8.46 -0.25 -8.97
CA ARG A 12 8.39 1.21 -9.17
C ARG A 12 7.05 1.80 -8.75
N VAL A 13 5.95 1.08 -8.99
CA VAL A 13 4.61 1.54 -8.59
C VAL A 13 4.44 1.43 -7.08
N LEU A 14 4.88 0.33 -6.46
CA LEU A 14 4.83 0.17 -5.01
C LEU A 14 5.64 1.24 -4.28
N ALA A 15 6.78 1.67 -4.82
CA ALA A 15 7.57 2.75 -4.24
C ALA A 15 6.83 4.10 -4.17
N LEU A 16 5.81 4.32 -5.02
CA LEU A 16 5.00 5.55 -5.04
C LEU A 16 3.78 5.48 -4.11
N LEU A 17 3.44 4.29 -3.63
CA LEU A 17 2.27 4.05 -2.79
C LEU A 17 2.17 4.98 -1.56
N PRO A 18 3.24 5.22 -0.77
CA PRO A 18 3.12 6.12 0.37
C PRO A 18 2.81 7.57 -0.04
N GLU A 19 3.35 8.05 -1.16
CA GLU A 19 3.03 9.39 -1.65
C GLU A 19 1.55 9.50 -2.08
N TYR A 20 1.01 8.47 -2.74
CA TYR A 20 -0.40 8.43 -3.11
C TYR A 20 -1.33 8.41 -1.90
N ILE A 21 -1.01 7.63 -0.87
CA ILE A 21 -1.78 7.59 0.39
C ILE A 21 -1.73 8.95 1.09
N ARG A 22 -0.58 9.62 1.07
CA ARG A 22 -0.42 10.96 1.66
C ARG A 22 -1.32 12.00 0.97
N LEU A 23 -1.35 12.00 -0.36
CA LEU A 23 -2.09 12.99 -1.16
C LEU A 23 -3.60 12.75 -1.21
N ALA A 24 -4.05 11.50 -1.11
CA ALA A 24 -5.46 11.17 -1.20
C ALA A 24 -6.22 11.57 0.08
N ASP A 25 -7.45 12.07 -0.06
CA ASP A 25 -8.34 12.27 1.09
C ASP A 25 -8.72 10.92 1.73
N ASP A 26 -9.15 9.99 0.87
CA ASP A 26 -9.44 8.59 1.20
C ASP A 26 -8.63 7.63 0.33
N ALA A 27 -8.20 6.52 0.91
CA ALA A 27 -7.47 5.47 0.20
C ALA A 27 -7.86 4.07 0.70
N ALA A 28 -7.82 3.09 -0.20
CA ALA A 28 -8.00 1.68 0.13
C ALA A 28 -6.96 0.85 -0.64
N VAL A 29 -6.08 0.18 0.10
CA VAL A 29 -5.00 -0.65 -0.45
C VAL A 29 -5.37 -2.11 -0.26
N PHE A 30 -5.32 -2.86 -1.36
CA PHE A 30 -5.63 -4.28 -1.37
C PHE A 30 -4.39 -5.11 -1.72
N ASP A 31 -4.19 -6.20 -0.99
CA ASP A 31 -3.29 -7.27 -1.40
C ASP A 31 -4.11 -8.29 -2.21
N ASN A 32 -3.68 -8.54 -3.45
CA ASN A 32 -4.33 -9.45 -4.39
C ASN A 32 -3.48 -10.70 -4.68
N SER A 33 -2.48 -11.01 -3.83
CA SER A 33 -1.52 -12.10 -4.09
C SER A 33 -2.17 -13.49 -4.10
N ASP A 34 -3.24 -13.70 -3.33
CA ASP A 34 -4.03 -14.95 -3.30
C ASP A 34 -5.52 -14.64 -3.52
N ARG A 35 -6.11 -13.91 -2.59
CA ARG A 35 -7.46 -13.32 -2.70
C ARG A 35 -7.41 -11.83 -2.37
N PRO A 36 -8.24 -10.98 -3.01
CA PRO A 36 -8.33 -9.57 -2.67
C PRO A 36 -8.68 -9.37 -1.19
N ARG A 37 -7.80 -8.69 -0.45
CA ARG A 37 -8.04 -8.31 0.94
C ARG A 37 -7.59 -6.89 1.21
N LEU A 38 -8.40 -6.13 1.95
CA LEU A 38 -8.03 -4.78 2.39
C LEU A 38 -6.91 -4.89 3.43
N VAL A 39 -5.79 -4.23 3.18
CA VAL A 39 -4.61 -4.26 4.07
C VAL A 39 -4.32 -2.91 4.71
N LEU A 40 -4.73 -1.81 4.06
CA LEU A 40 -4.63 -0.46 4.60
C LEU A 40 -5.81 0.37 4.09
N SER A 41 -6.36 1.21 4.96
CA SER A 41 -7.29 2.27 4.56
C SER A 41 -6.91 3.61 5.16
N LYS A 42 -7.15 4.68 4.41
CA LYS A 42 -7.19 6.06 4.89
C LYS A 42 -8.63 6.55 4.79
N ARG A 43 -9.19 7.06 5.88
CA ARG A 43 -10.49 7.75 5.89
C ARG A 43 -10.44 8.96 6.78
N ASP A 44 -10.90 10.11 6.28
CA ASP A 44 -10.90 11.37 7.03
C ASP A 44 -9.51 11.70 7.66
N GLY A 45 -8.43 11.38 6.93
CA GLY A 45 -7.05 11.57 7.39
C GLY A 45 -6.51 10.51 8.36
N VAL A 46 -7.35 9.59 8.84
CA VAL A 46 -6.95 8.49 9.74
C VAL A 46 -6.50 7.28 8.93
N LEU A 47 -5.33 6.75 9.26
CA LEU A 47 -4.82 5.50 8.69
C LEU A 47 -5.14 4.31 9.60
N GLU A 48 -5.68 3.27 9.00
CA GLU A 48 -5.99 2.00 9.66
C GLU A 48 -5.32 0.85 8.91
N LEU A 49 -4.60 0.01 9.65
CA LEU A 49 -4.02 -1.23 9.16
C LEU A 49 -4.94 -2.40 9.47
N SER A 50 -5.05 -3.34 8.54
CA SER A 50 -5.75 -4.60 8.78
C SER A 50 -4.95 -5.48 9.76
N ALA A 51 -5.65 -6.33 10.53
CA ALA A 51 -5.01 -7.36 11.35
C ALA A 51 -4.18 -8.35 10.50
N GLU A 52 -4.52 -8.51 9.22
CA GLU A 52 -3.82 -9.36 8.24
C GLU A 52 -2.88 -8.55 7.33
N THR A 53 -2.36 -7.43 7.82
CA THR A 53 -1.40 -6.61 7.07
C THR A 53 -0.14 -7.42 6.77
N PRO A 54 0.27 -7.53 5.49
CA PRO A 54 1.44 -8.29 5.12
C PRO A 54 2.74 -7.54 5.47
N ASP A 55 3.80 -8.29 5.78
CA ASP A 55 5.09 -7.75 6.24
C ASP A 55 5.71 -6.71 5.30
N TRP A 56 5.48 -6.85 3.98
CA TRP A 56 6.00 -5.90 2.99
C TRP A 56 5.42 -4.49 3.13
N LEU A 57 4.23 -4.35 3.74
CA LEU A 57 3.55 -3.08 3.93
C LEU A 57 4.00 -2.37 5.21
N ILE A 58 4.53 -3.10 6.20
CA ILE A 58 4.85 -2.58 7.54
C ILE A 58 5.87 -1.41 7.48
N PRO A 59 7.01 -1.51 6.77
CA PRO A 59 7.97 -0.40 6.70
C PRO A 59 7.37 0.86 6.08
N MET A 60 6.45 0.71 5.12
CA MET A 60 5.75 1.83 4.50
C MET A 60 4.71 2.43 5.44
N ALA A 61 3.99 1.61 6.21
CA ALA A 61 3.03 2.12 7.18
C ALA A 61 3.71 2.96 8.27
N GLN A 62 4.91 2.57 8.69
CA GLN A 62 5.73 3.33 9.64
C GLN A 62 6.19 4.69 9.09
N THR A 63 6.47 4.78 7.77
CA THR A 63 6.85 6.08 7.17
C THR A 63 5.66 7.00 6.94
N LEU A 64 4.45 6.47 7.06
CA LEU A 64 3.19 7.21 6.97
C LEU A 64 2.68 7.70 8.34
N ASP A 65 3.53 7.71 9.39
CA ASP A 65 3.25 8.26 10.73
C ASP A 65 2.71 9.71 10.65
N LEU A 66 1.39 9.84 10.48
CA LEU A 66 0.64 11.09 10.37
C LEU A 66 0.36 11.69 11.75
N VAL A 67 1.44 11.96 12.51
CA VAL A 67 1.51 13.02 13.53
C VAL A 67 2.91 13.65 13.50
#